data_AF-V5H2M7-F1
#
_entry.id   AF-V5H2M7-F1
#
_cell.length_a   1.000
_cell.length_b   1.000
_cell.length_c   1.000
_cell.angle_alpha   90.00
_cell.angle_beta   90.00
_cell.angle_gamma   90.00
#
_symmetry.space_group_name_H-M   'P 1'
#
loop_
_entity.id
_entity.type
_entity.pdbx_description
1 polymer ?
#
loop_
_entity_poly.entity_id
_entity_poly.type
_entity_poly.pdbx_seq_one_letter_code
_entity_poly.pdbx_strand_id
1 'polypeptide(L)'
;VTPSLYYVFVTTSFVLLTHVHSESFNDTESCVRLYEEGVEAYLENRFVECVDNFEKALHKYRSYKKKLQNCRLKCKYDAELSEPLYPVDIENLLFYERAVKQTLCIMQCKKDNPEL
;
A
#
# COMPACT_ATOMS: atom_id res chain seq x y z
N VAL A 1 -10.72 34.57 -33.00
CA VAL A 1 -9.47 33.79 -32.92
C VAL A 1 -9.10 33.39 -34.34
N THR A 2 -7.92 33.77 -34.84
CA THR A 2 -7.49 33.41 -36.20
C THR A 2 -7.38 31.89 -36.33
N PRO A 3 -7.61 31.30 -37.52
CA PRO A 3 -7.57 29.85 -37.71
C PRO A 3 -6.23 29.24 -37.24
N SER A 4 -5.12 29.96 -37.37
CA SER A 4 -3.80 29.48 -36.94
C SER A 4 -3.68 29.31 -35.42
N LEU A 5 -4.28 30.19 -34.62
CA LEU A 5 -4.22 30.10 -33.16
C LEU A 5 -5.05 28.92 -32.66
N TYR A 6 -6.21 28.65 -33.27
CA TYR A 6 -7.04 27.48 -32.92
C TYR A 6 -6.29 26.16 -33.18
N TYR A 7 -5.60 26.03 -34.31
CA TYR A 7 -4.77 24.85 -34.59
C TYR A 7 -3.64 24.68 -33.57
N VAL A 8 -2.98 25.76 -33.15
CA VAL A 8 -1.93 25.70 -32.11
C VAL A 8 -2.49 25.28 -30.75
N PHE A 9 -3.66 25.79 -30.35
CA PHE A 9 -4.31 25.37 -29.10
C PHE A 9 -4.75 23.91 -29.13
N VAL A 10 -5.28 23.45 -30.26
CA VAL A 10 -5.71 22.05 -30.42
C VAL A 10 -4.51 21.11 -30.41
N THR A 11 -3.41 21.45 -31.09
CA THR A 11 -2.21 20.60 -31.11
C THR A 11 -1.48 20.58 -29.76
N THR A 12 -1.36 21.73 -29.08
CA THR A 12 -0.75 21.79 -27.74
C THR A 12 -1.57 21.03 -26.69
N SER A 13 -2.90 21.10 -26.75
CA SER A 13 -3.78 20.33 -25.88
C SER A 13 -3.71 18.82 -26.16
N PHE A 14 -3.57 18.43 -27.42
CA PHE A 14 -3.42 17.03 -27.82
C PHE A 14 -2.08 16.43 -27.36
N VAL A 15 -0.99 17.21 -27.45
CA VAL A 15 0.35 16.79 -26.99
C VAL A 15 0.41 16.61 -25.46
N LEU A 16 -0.33 17.42 -24.69
CA LEU A 16 -0.42 17.27 -23.23
C LEU A 16 -1.19 16.02 -22.81
N LEU A 17 -2.16 15.56 -23.62
CA LEU A 17 -2.95 14.37 -23.32
C LEU A 17 -2.21 13.05 -23.60
N THR A 18 -1.27 13.03 -24.54
CA THR A 18 -0.58 11.79 -24.95
C THR A 18 0.56 11.34 -24.03
N HIS A 19 0.97 12.15 -23.05
CA HIS A 19 2.05 11.80 -22.11
C HIS A 19 1.59 11.20 -20.78
N VAL A 20 0.30 10.95 -20.58
CA VAL A 20 -0.14 10.03 -19.52
C VAL A 20 0.05 8.61 -20.02
N HIS A 21 1.29 8.12 -19.95
CA HIS A 21 1.56 6.71 -20.06
C HIS A 21 1.05 6.06 -18.77
N SER A 22 -0.18 5.54 -18.79
CA SER A 22 -0.67 4.69 -17.72
C SER A 22 0.05 3.35 -17.85
N GLU A 23 1.24 3.25 -17.26
CA GLU A 23 1.86 1.93 -17.10
C GLU A 23 0.93 1.07 -16.25
N SER A 24 0.58 -0.09 -16.78
CA SER A 24 -0.20 -1.10 -16.09
C SER A 24 0.56 -1.51 -14.83
N PHE A 25 0.11 -1.05 -13.67
CA PHE A 25 0.68 -1.44 -12.39
C PHE A 25 0.47 -2.94 -12.20
N ASN A 26 1.54 -3.73 -12.26
CA ASN A 26 1.44 -5.17 -12.02
C ASN A 26 1.28 -5.41 -10.51
N ASP A 27 0.04 -5.63 -10.08
CA ASP A 27 -0.29 -5.78 -8.65
C ASP A 27 0.42 -6.98 -8.00
N THR A 28 0.86 -7.96 -8.79
CA THR A 28 1.57 -9.17 -8.31
C THR A 28 3.00 -8.91 -7.84
N GLU A 29 3.56 -7.76 -8.19
CA GLU A 29 4.96 -7.45 -7.91
C GLU A 29 5.22 -7.08 -6.44
N SER A 30 6.22 -7.69 -5.81
CA SER A 30 6.61 -7.35 -4.44
C SER A 30 7.34 -6.00 -4.37
N CYS A 31 7.16 -5.26 -3.28
CA CYS A 31 7.95 -4.07 -2.97
C CYS A 31 9.45 -4.34 -3.01
N VAL A 32 9.89 -5.53 -2.57
CA VAL A 32 11.30 -5.92 -2.57
C VAL A 32 11.82 -6.05 -4.00
N ARG A 33 11.04 -6.69 -4.88
CA ARG A 33 11.41 -6.85 -6.30
C ARG A 33 11.60 -5.50 -6.99
N LEU A 34 10.63 -4.58 -6.84
CA LEU A 34 10.74 -3.22 -7.42
C LEU A 34 11.97 -2.46 -6.89
N TYR A 35 12.31 -2.64 -5.62
CA TYR A 35 13.50 -2.03 -5.06
C TYR A 35 14.78 -2.61 -5.69
N GLU A 36 14.86 -3.94 -5.83
CA GLU A 36 16.00 -4.61 -6.47
C GLU A 36 16.16 -4.19 -7.95
N GLU A 37 15.07 -4.12 -8.70
CA GLU A 37 15.06 -3.65 -10.09
C GLU A 37 15.45 -2.17 -10.21
N GLY A 38 15.05 -1.33 -9.25
CA GLY A 38 15.49 0.06 -9.15
C GLY A 38 17.01 0.17 -8.89
N VAL A 39 17.55 -0.69 -8.03
CA VAL A 39 19.00 -0.77 -7.75
C VAL A 39 19.77 -1.23 -9.00
N GLU A 40 19.29 -2.24 -9.70
CA GLU A 40 19.90 -2.72 -10.94
C GLU A 40 19.91 -1.62 -12.02
N ALA A 41 18.78 -0.95 -12.24
CA ALA A 41 18.68 0.17 -13.18
C ALA A 41 19.64 1.33 -12.83
N TYR A 42 19.84 1.61 -11.54
CA TYR A 42 20.82 2.60 -11.09
C TYR A 42 22.26 2.21 -11.49
N LEU A 43 22.64 0.95 -11.27
CA LEU A 43 23.98 0.44 -11.59
C LEU A 43 24.25 0.43 -13.10
N GLU A 44 23.21 0.24 -13.91
CA GLU A 44 23.30 0.20 -15.37
C GLU A 44 23.06 1.58 -16.03
N ASN A 45 23.01 2.66 -15.24
CA ASN A 45 22.75 4.03 -15.67
C ASN A 45 21.40 4.24 -16.39
N ARG A 46 20.42 3.35 -16.18
CA ARG A 46 19.05 3.49 -16.67
C ARG A 46 18.22 4.31 -15.68
N PHE A 47 18.50 5.61 -15.60
CA PHE A 47 17.95 6.46 -14.54
C PHE A 47 16.42 6.65 -14.59
N VAL A 48 15.81 6.60 -15.78
CA VAL A 48 14.34 6.71 -15.90
C VAL A 48 13.66 5.49 -15.24
N GLU A 49 14.13 4.29 -15.56
CA GLU A 49 13.64 3.04 -14.95
C GLU A 49 13.97 2.97 -13.46
N CYS A 50 15.14 3.47 -13.04
CA CYS A 50 15.51 3.55 -11.64
C CYS A 50 14.51 4.36 -10.81
N VAL A 51 14.14 5.55 -11.27
CA VAL A 51 13.18 6.42 -10.57
C VAL A 51 11.81 5.76 -10.52
N ASP A 52 11.35 5.25 -11.67
CA ASP A 52 10.04 4.62 -11.77
C ASP A 52 9.89 3.39 -10.86
N ASN A 53 10.89 2.49 -10.86
CA ASN A 53 10.90 1.31 -9.98
C ASN A 53 10.93 1.70 -8.49
N PHE A 54 11.71 2.73 -8.11
CA PHE A 54 11.71 3.20 -6.72
C PHE A 54 10.39 3.88 -6.31
N GLU A 55 9.76 4.65 -7.19
CA GLU A 55 8.46 5.25 -6.92
C GLU A 55 7.37 4.19 -6.73
N LYS A 56 7.36 3.16 -7.59
CA LYS A 56 6.49 1.99 -7.45
C LYS A 56 6.75 1.24 -6.15
N ALA A 57 8.02 1.00 -5.78
CA ALA A 57 8.38 0.34 -4.53
C ALA A 57 7.87 1.14 -3.32
N LEU A 58 8.09 2.45 -3.30
CA LEU A 58 7.61 3.35 -2.24
C LEU A 58 6.09 3.35 -2.15
N HIS A 59 5.39 3.36 -3.28
CA HIS A 59 3.93 3.28 -3.31
C HIS A 59 3.41 1.97 -2.68
N LYS A 60 4.02 0.83 -3.04
CA LYS A 60 3.67 -0.47 -2.44
C LYS A 60 3.98 -0.51 -0.94
N TYR A 61 5.14 -0.01 -0.52
CA TYR A 61 5.51 0.04 0.90
C TYR A 61 4.56 0.91 1.75
N ARG A 62 4.14 2.06 1.22
CA ARG A 62 3.15 2.93 1.88
C ARG A 62 1.81 2.21 2.04
N SER A 63 1.37 1.53 0.99
CA SER A 63 0.14 0.75 1.00
C SER A 63 0.20 -0.40 2.01
N TYR A 64 1.30 -1.16 2.01
CA TYR A 64 1.61 -2.18 3.00
C TYR A 64 1.51 -1.64 4.44
N LYS A 65 2.22 -0.56 4.73
CA LYS A 65 2.26 0.04 6.07
C LYS A 65 0.87 0.49 6.52
N LYS A 66 0.10 1.09 5.61
CA LYS A 66 -1.28 1.52 5.89
C LYS A 66 -2.18 0.33 6.22
N LYS A 67 -2.11 -0.75 5.44
CA LYS A 67 -2.86 -1.99 5.72
C LYS A 67 -2.48 -2.59 7.08
N LEU A 68 -1.18 -2.68 7.38
CA LEU A 68 -0.69 -3.20 8.66
C LEU A 68 -1.18 -2.37 9.86
N GLN A 69 -1.12 -1.04 9.74
CA GLN A 69 -1.61 -0.13 10.77
C GLN A 69 -3.13 -0.29 10.96
N ASN A 70 -3.89 -0.36 9.88
CA ASN A 70 -5.34 -0.57 9.93
C ASN A 70 -5.69 -1.92 10.58
N CYS A 71 -5.00 -3.01 10.25
CA CYS A 71 -5.16 -4.30 10.93
C CYS A 71 -4.96 -4.16 12.44
N ARG A 72 -3.87 -3.52 12.87
CA ARG A 72 -3.54 -3.38 14.30
C ARG A 72 -4.56 -2.55 15.05
N LEU A 73 -5.00 -1.42 14.47
CA LEU A 73 -6.00 -0.55 15.07
C LEU A 73 -7.35 -1.25 15.18
N LYS A 74 -7.81 -1.88 14.09
CA LYS A 74 -9.06 -2.64 14.06
C LYS A 74 -9.03 -3.78 15.09
N CYS A 75 -8.00 -4.63 15.07
CA CYS A 75 -7.93 -5.77 15.99
C CYS A 75 -7.83 -5.36 17.46
N LYS A 76 -7.19 -4.23 17.76
CA LYS A 76 -7.19 -3.68 19.13
C LYS A 76 -8.61 -3.26 19.54
N TYR A 77 -9.29 -2.50 18.68
CA TYR A 77 -10.66 -2.05 18.93
C TYR A 77 -11.64 -3.22 19.07
N ASP A 78 -11.57 -4.20 18.18
CA ASP A 78 -12.42 -5.39 18.21
C ASP A 78 -12.19 -6.21 19.50
N ALA A 79 -10.94 -6.33 19.97
CA ALA A 79 -10.63 -7.00 21.22
C ALA A 79 -11.14 -6.22 22.45
N GLU A 80 -11.04 -4.89 22.45
CA GLU A 80 -11.56 -4.02 23.51
C GLU A 80 -13.08 -4.06 23.62
N LEU A 81 -13.79 -4.12 22.50
CA LEU A 81 -15.25 -4.23 22.45
C LEU A 81 -15.79 -5.65 22.62
N SER A 82 -14.95 -6.67 22.51
CA SER A 82 -15.40 -8.05 22.60
C SER A 82 -15.98 -8.37 23.98
N GLU A 83 -17.10 -9.08 24.01
CA GLU A 83 -17.69 -9.55 25.26
C GLU A 83 -16.73 -10.51 25.97
N PRO A 84 -16.46 -10.30 27.27
CA PRO A 84 -15.67 -11.22 28.08
C PRO A 84 -16.28 -12.62 28.11
N LEU A 85 -15.45 -13.65 28.08
CA LEU A 85 -15.91 -15.03 28.31
C LEU A 85 -16.40 -15.23 29.75
N TYR A 86 -15.79 -14.51 30.69
CA TYR A 86 -16.16 -14.53 32.10
C TYR A 86 -16.34 -13.10 32.63
N PRO A 87 -17.37 -12.83 33.45
CA PRO A 87 -17.65 -11.48 33.94
C PRO A 87 -16.71 -11.02 35.07
N VAL A 88 -15.91 -11.91 35.65
CA VAL A 88 -15.02 -11.62 36.79
C VAL A 88 -13.58 -11.53 36.31
N ASP A 89 -12.91 -10.42 36.65
CA ASP A 89 -11.49 -10.22 36.36
C ASP A 89 -10.62 -10.76 37.51
N ILE A 90 -10.31 -12.06 37.45
CA ILE A 90 -9.43 -12.73 38.41
C ILE A 90 -8.01 -12.68 37.84
N GLU A 91 -7.04 -12.15 38.58
CA GLU A 91 -5.61 -12.15 38.19
C GLU A 91 -5.33 -11.59 36.78
N ASN A 92 -6.09 -10.57 36.34
CA ASN A 92 -6.01 -9.96 35.00
C ASN A 92 -6.42 -10.91 33.85
N LEU A 93 -7.29 -11.89 34.11
CA LEU A 93 -7.79 -12.79 33.07
C LEU A 93 -8.40 -12.02 31.87
N LEU A 94 -9.07 -10.89 32.12
CA LEU A 94 -9.62 -10.06 31.03
C LEU A 94 -8.53 -9.47 30.12
N PHE A 95 -7.37 -9.10 30.69
CA PHE A 95 -6.24 -8.63 29.91
C PHE A 95 -5.71 -9.74 28.99
N TYR A 96 -5.49 -10.94 29.54
CA TYR A 96 -4.99 -12.07 28.76
C TYR A 96 -5.98 -12.49 27.67
N GLU A 97 -7.28 -12.50 27.98
CA GLU A 97 -8.33 -12.80 27.00
C GLU A 97 -8.31 -11.81 25.82
N ARG A 98 -8.23 -10.50 26.11
CA ARG A 98 -8.11 -9.47 25.06
C ARG A 98 -6.83 -9.64 24.23
N ALA A 99 -5.71 -9.95 24.87
CA ALA A 99 -4.43 -10.16 24.18
C ALA A 99 -4.51 -11.36 23.21
N VAL A 100 -5.16 -12.45 23.62
CA VAL A 100 -5.38 -13.64 22.78
C VAL A 100 -6.30 -13.31 21.61
N LYS A 101 -7.44 -12.65 21.87
CA LYS A 101 -8.38 -12.23 20.82
C LYS A 101 -7.73 -11.28 19.80
N GLN A 102 -6.97 -10.30 20.27
CA GLN A 102 -6.24 -9.37 19.41
C GLN A 102 -5.21 -10.11 18.55
N THR A 103 -4.46 -11.05 19.13
CA THR A 103 -3.47 -11.86 18.42
C THR A 103 -4.12 -12.68 17.31
N LEU A 104 -5.23 -13.37 17.62
CA LEU A 104 -5.99 -14.16 16.64
C LEU A 104 -6.47 -13.29 15.48
N CYS A 105 -7.02 -12.11 15.77
CA CYS A 105 -7.43 -11.16 14.73
C CYS A 105 -6.25 -10.74 13.85
N ILE A 106 -5.08 -10.43 14.42
CA ILE A 106 -3.89 -10.04 13.65
C ILE A 106 -3.42 -11.18 12.73
N MET A 107 -3.44 -12.43 13.22
CA MET A 107 -3.09 -13.60 12.42
C MET A 107 -4.04 -13.77 11.24
N GLN A 108 -5.35 -13.59 11.47
CA GLN A 108 -6.34 -13.64 10.41
C GLN A 108 -6.14 -12.49 9.40
N CYS A 109 -5.84 -11.27 9.87
CA CYS A 109 -5.58 -10.13 8.98
C CYS A 109 -4.38 -10.38 8.05
N LYS A 110 -3.32 -11.03 8.55
CA LYS A 110 -2.17 -11.46 7.73
C LYS A 110 -2.56 -12.52 6.70
N LYS A 111 -3.38 -13.49 7.09
CA LYS A 111 -3.87 -14.53 6.19
C LYS A 111 -4.71 -13.95 5.04
N ASP A 112 -5.52 -12.94 5.33
CA ASP A 112 -6.42 -12.30 4.37
C ASP A 112 -5.71 -11.25 3.48
N ASN A 113 -4.48 -10.86 3.84
CA ASN A 113 -3.66 -9.92 3.09
C ASN A 113 -2.27 -10.55 2.88
N PRO A 114 -2.09 -11.44 1.88
CA PRO A 114 -0.85 -12.19 1.67
C PRO A 114 0.39 -11.32 1.45
N GLU A 115 0.19 -10.06 1.07
CA GLU A 115 1.23 -9.05 0.95
C GLU A 115 1.73 -8.48 2.29
N LEU A 116 1.16 -8.87 3.44
CA LEU A 116 1.43 -8.33 4.78
C LEU A 116 2.53 -9.07 5.58
#